data_AF-A0A962MMQ8-F1
#
_entry.id   AF-A0A962MMQ8-F1
#
_cell.length_a   1.000
_cell.length_b   1.000
_cell.length_c   1.000
_cell.angle_alpha   90.00
_cell.angle_beta   90.00
_cell.angle_gamma   90.00
#
_symmetry.space_group_name_H-M   'P 1'
#
loop_
_entity.id
_entity.type
_entity.pdbx_description
1 polymer ?
#
loop_
_entity_poly.entity_id
_entity_poly.type
_entity_poly.pdbx_seq_one_letter_code
_entity_poly.pdbx_strand_id
1 'polypeptide(L)'
;MARSARNWLWLLLAAVLAWLIFAPWPAWLTQLIGTKKLFVNAVFNGVTLGGLYFLVASGFTLVFGLMRNVNLAHGSLYLLGAYLGYEIADVSGSWYLGLIAGGLSMAVVGAVLQIVVFRRMEGDDLRQTLVTIGISIVLADLMLAVWTGTTYQFEPPQWLFGATQLPIV
;
A
#
# COMPACT_ATOMS: atom_id res chain seq x y z
N MET A 1 -33.13 -14.74 23.55
CA MET A 1 -31.95 -14.68 24.45
C MET A 1 -30.62 -14.33 23.76
N ALA A 2 -30.37 -14.65 22.48
CA ALA A 2 -29.06 -14.44 21.83
C ALA A 2 -28.60 -12.97 21.61
N ARG A 3 -29.51 -11.98 21.60
CA ARG A 3 -29.15 -10.56 21.43
C ARG A 3 -28.42 -9.96 22.65
N SER A 4 -28.68 -10.48 23.85
CA SER A 4 -28.09 -9.97 25.10
C SER A 4 -26.59 -10.28 25.19
N ALA A 5 -26.21 -11.54 24.92
CA ALA A 5 -24.80 -11.98 24.97
C ALA A 5 -23.90 -11.22 23.98
N ARG A 6 -24.42 -10.90 22.79
CA ARG A 6 -23.71 -10.09 21.80
C ARG A 6 -23.44 -8.66 22.28
N ASN A 7 -24.39 -8.04 22.98
CA ASN A 7 -24.22 -6.69 23.49
C ASN A 7 -23.16 -6.63 24.61
N TRP A 8 -23.13 -7.63 25.49
CA TRP A 8 -22.10 -7.73 26.52
C TRP A 8 -20.68 -7.94 25.95
N LEU A 9 -20.54 -8.72 24.89
CA LEU A 9 -19.27 -8.86 24.16
C LEU A 9 -18.76 -7.52 23.62
N TRP A 10 -19.62 -6.73 22.99
CA TRP A 10 -19.24 -5.40 22.48
C TRP A 10 -18.85 -4.44 23.60
N LEU A 11 -19.57 -4.47 24.73
CA LEU A 11 -19.24 -3.63 25.89
C LEU A 11 -17.89 -4.02 26.52
N LEU A 12 -17.60 -5.32 26.64
CA LEU A 12 -16.31 -5.79 27.13
C LEU A 12 -15.17 -5.38 26.19
N LEU A 13 -15.34 -5.54 24.88
CA LEU A 13 -14.35 -5.10 23.89
C LEU A 13 -14.11 -3.59 23.95
N ALA A 14 -15.18 -2.79 24.05
CA ALA A 14 -15.07 -1.35 24.19
C ALA A 14 -14.36 -0.94 25.49
N ALA A 15 -14.67 -1.61 26.61
CA ALA A 15 -14.02 -1.37 27.89
C ALA A 15 -12.53 -1.73 27.87
N VAL A 16 -12.17 -2.85 27.24
CA VAL A 16 -10.77 -3.27 27.06
C VAL A 16 -10.03 -2.27 26.18
N LEU A 17 -10.61 -1.83 25.05
CA LEU A 17 -10.03 -0.81 24.18
C LEU A 17 -9.83 0.52 24.94
N ALA A 18 -10.83 0.97 25.68
CA ALA A 18 -10.74 2.18 26.48
C ALA A 18 -9.64 2.07 27.56
N TRP A 19 -9.54 0.94 28.25
CA TRP A 19 -8.47 0.68 29.22
C TRP A 19 -7.09 0.72 28.56
N LEU A 20 -6.96 0.08 27.40
CA LEU A 20 -5.71 0.00 26.65
C LEU A 20 -5.24 1.38 26.16
N ILE A 21 -6.17 2.29 25.84
CA ILE A 21 -5.87 3.65 25.37
C ILE A 21 -5.64 4.63 26.52
N PHE A 22 -6.46 4.61 27.58
CA PHE A 22 -6.45 5.67 28.59
C PHE A 22 -5.80 5.28 29.92
N ALA A 23 -5.82 4.02 30.31
CA ALA A 23 -5.29 3.61 31.61
C ALA A 23 -3.74 3.54 31.62
N PRO A 24 -3.12 3.71 32.80
CA PRO A 24 -1.70 3.41 32.98
C PRO A 24 -1.47 1.90 32.88
N TRP A 25 -0.47 1.51 32.10
CA TRP A 25 -0.18 0.10 31.87
C TRP A 25 0.69 -0.48 32.99
N PRO A 26 0.34 -1.64 33.53
CA PRO A 26 1.16 -2.30 34.54
C PRO A 26 2.49 -2.80 33.96
N ALA A 27 3.52 -2.92 34.81
CA ALA A 27 4.88 -3.24 34.37
C ALA A 27 5.00 -4.57 33.61
N TRP A 28 4.28 -5.60 34.06
CA TRP A 28 4.26 -6.91 33.39
C TRP A 28 3.75 -6.81 31.94
N LEU A 29 2.80 -5.92 31.67
CA LEU A 29 2.26 -5.70 30.34
C LEU A 29 3.29 -4.99 29.47
N THR A 30 3.94 -3.96 30.00
CA THR A 30 4.98 -3.23 29.25
C THR A 30 6.20 -4.09 28.91
N GLN A 31 6.49 -5.13 29.70
CA GLN A 31 7.55 -6.09 29.40
C GLN A 31 7.15 -7.07 28.29
N LEU A 32 5.87 -7.44 28.20
CA LEU A 32 5.36 -8.36 27.19
C LEU A 32 5.14 -7.69 25.82
N ILE A 33 4.55 -6.50 25.79
CA ILE A 33 4.10 -5.83 24.55
C ILE A 33 4.76 -4.47 24.30
N GLY A 34 5.71 -4.07 25.14
CA GLY A 34 6.43 -2.80 25.02
C GLY A 34 5.69 -1.61 25.65
N THR A 35 6.32 -0.43 25.59
CA THR A 35 5.77 0.82 26.14
C THR A 35 4.50 1.24 25.41
N LYS A 36 3.57 1.91 26.11
CA LYS A 36 2.35 2.49 25.52
C LYS A 36 2.62 3.30 24.23
N LYS A 37 3.70 4.07 24.20
CA LYS A 37 4.16 4.81 23.01
C LYS A 37 4.47 3.88 21.82
N LEU A 38 5.19 2.79 22.06
CA LEU A 38 5.51 1.80 21.02
C LEU A 38 4.25 1.13 20.49
N PHE A 39 3.33 0.76 21.39
CA PHE A 39 2.05 0.18 21.00
C PHE A 39 1.24 1.12 20.10
N VAL A 40 1.08 2.39 20.50
CA VAL A 40 0.35 3.38 19.70
C VAL A 40 1.02 3.59 18.33
N ASN A 41 2.35 3.71 18.29
CA ASN A 41 3.09 3.80 17.03
C ASN A 41 2.89 2.56 16.15
N ALA A 42 2.91 1.36 16.72
CA ALA A 42 2.69 0.12 15.98
C ALA A 42 1.27 0.04 15.39
N VAL A 43 0.25 0.50 16.14
CA VAL A 43 -1.12 0.58 15.63
C VAL A 43 -1.21 1.56 14.47
N PHE A 44 -0.68 2.77 14.59
CA PHE A 44 -0.69 3.74 13.50
C PHE A 44 0.10 3.26 12.28
N ASN A 45 1.27 2.66 12.47
CA ASN A 45 2.04 2.04 11.38
C ASN A 45 1.24 0.93 10.69
N GLY A 46 0.54 0.09 11.46
CA GLY A 46 -0.34 -0.94 10.93
C GLY A 46 -1.51 -0.38 10.12
N VAL A 47 -2.15 0.71 10.59
CA VAL A 47 -3.21 1.41 9.86
C VAL A 47 -2.66 2.05 8.58
N THR A 48 -1.49 2.68 8.62
CA THR A 48 -0.84 3.27 7.44
C THR A 48 -0.51 2.21 6.39
N LEU A 49 0.12 1.10 6.79
CA LEU A 49 0.42 -0.02 5.89
C LEU A 49 -0.85 -0.67 5.35
N GLY A 50 -1.85 -0.88 6.21
CA GLY A 50 -3.15 -1.39 5.81
C GLY A 50 -3.86 -0.48 4.81
N GLY A 51 -3.80 0.84 5.03
CA GLY A 51 -4.32 1.85 4.12
C GLY A 51 -3.60 1.85 2.77
N LEU A 52 -2.27 1.69 2.77
CA LEU A 52 -1.49 1.54 1.54
C LEU A 52 -1.90 0.28 0.76
N TYR A 53 -1.96 -0.88 1.42
CA TYR A 53 -2.41 -2.12 0.78
C TYR A 53 -3.86 -2.06 0.31
N PHE A 54 -4.74 -1.41 1.08
CA PHE A 54 -6.11 -1.14 0.69
C PHE A 54 -6.16 -0.26 -0.57
N LEU A 55 -5.38 0.82 -0.63
CA LEU A 55 -5.35 1.71 -1.78
C LEU A 55 -4.94 0.94 -3.05
N VAL A 56 -3.88 0.13 -2.96
CA VAL A 56 -3.40 -0.71 -4.07
C VAL A 56 -4.49 -1.71 -4.49
N ALA A 57 -5.08 -2.44 -3.55
CA ALA A 57 -6.14 -3.42 -3.83
C ALA A 57 -7.41 -2.77 -4.41
N SER A 58 -7.77 -1.58 -3.93
CA SER A 58 -8.92 -0.82 -4.41
C SER A 58 -8.71 -0.35 -5.85
N GLY A 59 -7.48 -0.01 -6.25
CA GLY A 59 -7.12 0.33 -7.62
C GLY A 59 -7.35 -0.82 -8.59
N PHE A 60 -6.88 -2.03 -8.25
CA PHE A 60 -7.18 -3.23 -9.02
C PHE A 60 -8.68 -3.49 -9.14
N THR A 61 -9.41 -3.34 -8.02
CA THR A 61 -10.87 -3.54 -7.98
C THR A 61 -11.62 -2.53 -8.85
N LEU A 62 -11.21 -1.25 -8.84
CA LEU A 62 -11.82 -0.20 -9.66
C LEU A 62 -11.61 -0.48 -11.16
N VAL A 63 -10.38 -0.83 -11.56
CA VAL A 63 -10.07 -1.17 -12.95
C VAL A 63 -10.87 -2.39 -13.41
N PHE A 64 -10.88 -3.46 -12.60
CA PHE A 64 -11.67 -4.66 -12.89
C PHE A 64 -13.18 -4.34 -12.95
N GLY A 65 -13.69 -3.53 -12.03
CA GLY A 65 -15.11 -3.18 -11.95
C GLY A 65 -15.60 -2.38 -13.16
N LEU A 66 -14.75 -1.53 -13.74
CA LEU A 66 -15.07 -0.73 -14.92
C LEU A 66 -14.84 -1.50 -16.24
N MET A 67 -13.72 -2.21 -16.36
CA MET A 67 -13.29 -2.85 -17.62
C MET A 67 -13.77 -4.30 -17.74
N ARG A 68 -14.21 -4.93 -16.64
CA ARG A 68 -14.66 -6.33 -16.54
C ARG A 68 -13.62 -7.37 -16.98
N ASN A 69 -12.35 -7.00 -16.99
CA ASN A 69 -11.22 -7.88 -17.34
C ASN A 69 -10.16 -7.94 -16.23
N VAL A 70 -9.58 -9.12 -16.02
CA VAL A 70 -8.58 -9.35 -14.96
C VAL A 70 -7.19 -9.00 -15.49
N ASN A 71 -6.66 -7.83 -15.13
CA ASN A 71 -5.29 -7.44 -15.49
C ASN A 71 -4.28 -7.95 -14.45
N LEU A 72 -3.65 -9.09 -14.71
CA LEU A 72 -2.66 -9.69 -13.80
C LEU A 72 -1.32 -8.95 -13.77
N ALA A 73 -1.06 -8.04 -14.72
CA ALA A 73 0.14 -7.20 -14.71
C ALA A 73 0.09 -6.08 -13.67
N HIS A 74 -1.05 -5.85 -13.01
CA HIS A 74 -1.25 -4.70 -12.11
C HIS A 74 -0.15 -4.56 -11.05
N GLY A 75 0.27 -5.66 -10.42
CA GLY A 75 1.36 -5.63 -9.42
C GLY A 75 2.70 -5.22 -10.01
N SER A 76 3.05 -5.75 -11.19
CA SER A 76 4.29 -5.37 -11.90
C SER A 76 4.29 -3.91 -12.35
N LEU A 77 3.13 -3.40 -12.78
CA LEU A 77 2.95 -1.99 -13.17
C LEU A 77 3.06 -1.07 -11.96
N TYR A 78 2.46 -1.45 -10.82
CA TYR A 78 2.61 -0.71 -9.56
C TYR A 78 4.08 -0.61 -9.16
N LEU A 79 4.82 -1.73 -9.21
CA LEU A 79 6.24 -1.76 -8.86
C LEU A 79 7.10 -0.94 -9.83
N LEU A 80 6.82 -1.00 -11.14
CA LEU A 80 7.51 -0.20 -12.15
C LEU A 80 7.37 1.31 -11.86
N GLY A 81 6.18 1.77 -11.50
CA GLY A 81 5.94 3.16 -11.12
C GLY A 81 6.71 3.59 -9.89
N ALA A 82 6.81 2.70 -8.90
CA ALA A 82 7.59 2.93 -7.71
C ALA A 82 9.10 3.06 -8.02
N TYR A 83 9.65 2.19 -8.87
CA TYR A 83 11.05 2.27 -9.30
C TYR A 83 11.36 3.52 -10.12
N LEU A 84 10.50 3.88 -11.07
CA LEU A 84 10.69 5.10 -11.87
C LEU A 84 10.58 6.37 -11.02
N GLY A 85 9.64 6.40 -10.08
CA GLY A 85 9.56 7.48 -9.09
C GLY A 85 10.80 7.51 -8.18
N TYR A 86 11.33 6.33 -7.83
CA TYR A 86 12.53 6.20 -7.02
C TYR A 86 13.75 6.84 -7.69
N GLU A 87 14.07 6.38 -8.90
CA GLU A 87 15.19 6.89 -9.71
C GLU A 87 15.13 8.41 -9.85
N ILE A 88 13.94 8.96 -10.11
CA ILE A 88 13.81 10.39 -10.34
C ILE A 88 14.03 11.19 -9.06
N ALA A 89 13.55 10.72 -7.89
CA ALA A 89 13.89 11.41 -6.65
C ALA A 89 15.36 11.27 -6.28
N ASP A 90 15.98 10.12 -6.53
CA ASP A 90 17.40 9.90 -6.23
C ASP A 90 18.27 10.84 -7.07
N VAL A 91 18.02 10.91 -8.37
CA VAL A 91 18.76 11.79 -9.29
C VAL A 91 18.47 13.28 -9.04
N SER A 92 17.22 13.64 -8.75
CA SER A 92 16.84 15.05 -8.55
C SER A 92 17.07 15.57 -7.13
N GLY A 93 17.28 14.68 -6.16
CA GLY A 93 17.26 14.99 -4.73
C GLY A 93 15.90 15.45 -4.20
N SER A 94 14.82 15.34 -4.99
CA SER A 94 13.51 15.88 -4.66
C SER A 94 12.45 14.79 -4.57
N TRP A 95 11.96 14.57 -3.35
CA TRP A 95 10.87 13.64 -3.06
C TRP A 95 9.60 13.96 -3.86
N TYR A 96 9.27 15.25 -4.04
CA TYR A 96 8.07 15.65 -4.78
C TYR A 96 8.17 15.34 -6.27
N LEU A 97 9.35 15.49 -6.86
CA LEU A 97 9.57 15.16 -8.28
C LEU A 97 9.45 13.64 -8.50
N GLY A 98 10.00 12.82 -7.59
CA GLY A 98 9.80 11.38 -7.64
C GLY A 98 8.33 10.97 -7.54
N LEU A 99 7.56 11.58 -6.63
CA LEU A 99 6.14 11.32 -6.48
C LEU A 99 5.34 11.64 -7.76
N ILE A 100 5.53 12.84 -8.31
CA ILE A 100 4.83 13.28 -9.53
C ILE A 100 5.25 12.42 -10.72
N ALA A 101 6.54 12.15 -10.86
CA ALA A 101 7.06 11.41 -12.00
C ALA A 101 6.71 9.92 -11.96
N GLY A 102 6.64 9.30 -10.77
CA GLY A 102 6.13 7.93 -10.62
C GLY A 102 4.66 7.83 -11.08
N GLY A 103 3.82 8.78 -10.69
CA GLY A 103 2.42 8.83 -11.14
C GLY A 103 2.28 9.09 -12.64
N LEU A 104 3.00 10.09 -13.17
CA LEU A 104 2.97 10.44 -14.60
C LEU A 104 3.52 9.33 -15.48
N SER A 105 4.62 8.69 -15.09
CA SER A 105 5.20 7.59 -15.87
C SER A 105 4.21 6.43 -15.99
N MET A 106 3.51 6.08 -14.91
CA MET A 106 2.49 5.03 -14.97
C MET A 106 1.23 5.42 -15.72
N ALA A 107 0.83 6.69 -15.70
CA ALA A 107 -0.24 7.18 -16.55
C ALA A 107 0.11 6.99 -18.04
N VAL A 108 1.35 7.31 -18.43
CA VAL A 108 1.84 7.12 -19.80
C VAL A 108 1.93 5.64 -20.16
N VAL A 109 2.58 4.82 -19.33
CA VAL A 109 2.72 3.37 -19.58
C VAL A 109 1.35 2.70 -19.67
N GLY A 110 0.43 3.03 -18.77
CA GLY A 110 -0.94 2.52 -18.80
C GLY A 110 -1.70 2.90 -20.07
N ALA A 111 -1.59 4.16 -20.52
CA ALA A 111 -2.20 4.61 -21.77
C ALA A 111 -1.62 3.88 -22.99
N VAL A 112 -0.29 3.69 -23.03
CA VAL A 112 0.38 2.93 -24.09
C VAL A 112 -0.11 1.48 -24.11
N LEU A 113 -0.15 0.80 -22.96
CA LEU A 113 -0.64 -0.58 -22.88
C LEU A 113 -2.12 -0.67 -23.29
N GLN A 114 -2.95 0.28 -22.89
CA GLN A 114 -4.35 0.31 -23.29
C GLN A 114 -4.50 0.40 -24.81
N ILE A 115 -3.79 1.34 -25.46
CA ILE A 115 -3.92 1.60 -26.90
C ILE A 115 -3.27 0.50 -27.74
N VAL A 116 -2.10 0.00 -27.31
CA VAL A 116 -1.28 -0.95 -28.08
C VAL A 116 -1.75 -2.38 -27.86
N VAL A 117 -2.02 -2.76 -26.62
CA VAL A 117 -2.28 -4.15 -26.23
C VAL A 117 -3.75 -4.39 -25.98
N PHE A 118 -4.33 -3.76 -24.94
CA PHE A 118 -5.64 -4.17 -24.43
C PHE A 118 -6.78 -3.89 -25.41
N ARG A 119 -6.78 -2.74 -26.09
CA ARG A 119 -7.79 -2.41 -27.10
C ARG A 119 -7.85 -3.41 -28.26
N ARG A 120 -6.75 -4.12 -28.56
CA ARG A 120 -6.72 -5.15 -29.62
C ARG A 120 -7.26 -6.51 -29.18
N MET A 121 -7.54 -6.66 -27.89
CA MET A 121 -7.95 -7.93 -27.27
C MET A 121 -9.30 -7.79 -26.55
N GLU A 122 -10.00 -6.67 -26.73
CA GLU A 122 -11.33 -6.45 -26.18
C GLU A 122 -12.30 -7.54 -26.67
N GLY A 123 -13.03 -8.15 -25.73
CA GLY A 123 -13.98 -9.22 -26.00
C GLY A 123 -13.44 -10.65 -25.86
N ASP A 124 -12.12 -10.83 -25.65
CA ASP A 124 -11.51 -12.13 -25.37
C ASP A 124 -10.75 -12.11 -24.03
N ASP A 125 -11.49 -12.41 -22.97
CA ASP A 125 -10.98 -12.36 -21.59
C ASP A 125 -9.79 -13.30 -21.36
N LEU A 126 -9.79 -14.48 -22.00
CA LEU A 126 -8.71 -15.45 -21.86
C LEU A 126 -7.42 -14.91 -22.50
N ARG A 127 -7.51 -14.41 -23.73
CA ARG A 127 -6.36 -13.82 -24.43
C ARG A 127 -5.81 -12.62 -23.69
N GLN A 128 -6.67 -11.76 -23.17
CA GLN A 128 -6.25 -10.60 -22.39
C GLN A 128 -5.54 -11.04 -21.10
N THR A 129 -6.09 -12.01 -20.38
CA THR A 129 -5.48 -12.54 -19.14
C THR A 129 -4.10 -13.12 -19.43
N LEU A 130 -3.95 -13.98 -20.44
CA LEU A 130 -2.67 -14.58 -20.83
C LEU A 130 -1.61 -13.53 -21.18
N VAL A 131 -2.01 -12.49 -21.89
CA VAL A 131 -1.09 -11.40 -22.25
C VAL A 131 -0.69 -10.58 -21.03
N THR A 132 -1.60 -10.33 -20.08
CA THR A 132 -1.25 -9.63 -18.84
C THR A 132 -0.30 -10.44 -17.97
N ILE A 133 -0.40 -11.78 -17.96
CA ILE A 133 0.59 -12.65 -17.32
C ILE A 133 1.96 -12.49 -17.99
N GLY A 134 1.99 -12.56 -19.32
CA GLY A 134 3.24 -12.38 -20.08
C GLY A 134 3.89 -11.03 -19.82
N ILE A 135 3.11 -9.95 -19.83
CA ILE A 135 3.58 -8.60 -19.48
C ILE A 135 4.12 -8.58 -18.05
N SER A 136 3.42 -9.20 -17.09
CA SER A 136 3.87 -9.23 -15.70
C SER A 136 5.24 -9.89 -15.55
N ILE A 137 5.47 -11.01 -16.23
CA ILE A 137 6.74 -11.75 -16.19
C ILE A 137 7.85 -10.91 -16.82
N VAL A 138 7.62 -10.38 -18.02
CA VAL A 138 8.60 -9.55 -18.74
C VAL A 138 8.97 -8.31 -17.92
N LEU A 139 7.98 -7.61 -17.35
CA LEU A 139 8.25 -6.45 -16.50
C LEU A 139 8.99 -6.84 -15.22
N ALA A 140 8.64 -7.95 -14.58
CA ALA A 140 9.35 -8.43 -13.39
C ALA A 140 10.82 -8.70 -13.69
N ASP A 141 11.12 -9.40 -14.79
CA ASP A 141 12.49 -9.71 -15.20
C ASP A 141 13.28 -8.46 -15.62
N LEU A 142 12.64 -7.52 -16.34
CA LEU A 142 13.26 -6.23 -16.67
C LEU A 142 13.59 -5.44 -15.41
N MET A 143 12.66 -5.39 -14.45
CA MET A 143 12.91 -4.69 -13.19
C MET A 143 14.02 -5.37 -12.39
N LEU A 144 14.07 -6.70 -12.36
CA LEU A 144 15.15 -7.43 -11.71
C LEU A 144 16.50 -7.16 -12.38
N ALA A 145 16.53 -7.04 -13.71
CA ALA A 145 17.76 -6.75 -14.46
C ALA A 145 18.29 -5.33 -14.21
N VAL A 146 17.40 -4.34 -14.05
CA VAL A 146 17.78 -2.93 -13.85
C VAL A 146 18.02 -2.61 -12.37
N TRP A 147 17.09 -2.99 -11.50
CA TRP A 147 17.09 -2.62 -10.06
C TRP A 147 17.57 -3.74 -9.14
N THR A 148 17.91 -4.93 -9.66
CA THR A 148 18.28 -6.09 -8.85
C THR A 148 17.12 -6.56 -7.95
N GLY A 149 17.32 -7.59 -7.13
CA GLY A 149 16.35 -8.07 -6.14
C GLY A 149 16.36 -7.30 -4.81
N THR A 150 16.89 -6.08 -4.78
CA THR A 150 17.05 -5.28 -3.56
C THR A 150 15.83 -4.42 -3.29
N THR A 151 15.48 -4.23 -2.02
CA THR A 151 14.42 -3.32 -1.62
C THR A 151 14.98 -1.91 -1.46
N TYR A 152 14.41 -0.95 -2.19
CA TYR A 152 14.78 0.46 -2.08
C TYR A 152 13.79 1.17 -1.15
N GLN A 153 14.31 2.01 -0.26
CA GLN A 153 13.50 2.82 0.62
C GLN A 153 13.56 4.28 0.19
N PHE A 154 12.42 4.94 0.29
CA PHE A 154 12.30 6.37 0.09
C PHE A 154 12.43 7.08 1.42
N GLU A 155 13.40 7.97 1.55
CA GLU A 155 13.44 8.89 2.68
C GLU A 155 12.50 10.06 2.40
N PRO A 156 11.39 10.19 3.16
CA PRO A 156 10.57 11.39 3.06
C PRO A 156 11.35 12.62 3.54
N PRO A 157 10.91 13.84 3.18
CA PRO A 157 11.52 15.06 3.68
C PRO A 157 11.54 15.14 5.22
N GLN A 158 12.54 15.81 5.79
CA GLN A 158 12.72 15.91 7.26
C GLN A 158 11.51 16.44 8.03
N TRP A 159 10.64 17.24 7.40
CA TRP A 159 9.41 17.76 8.03
C TRP A 159 8.29 16.71 8.16
N LEU A 160 8.35 15.61 7.40
CA LEU A 160 7.51 14.42 7.59
C LEU A 160 8.07 13.50 8.70
N PHE A 161 9.31 13.73 9.12
CA PHE A 161 9.95 13.01 10.20
C PHE A 161 9.75 13.69 11.54
N GLY A 162 9.59 12.88 12.60
CA GLY A 162 9.46 13.35 13.98
C GLY A 162 8.10 13.05 14.61
N ALA A 163 8.04 13.19 15.93
CA ALA A 163 6.81 13.07 16.69
C ALA A 163 6.31 14.47 17.05
N THR A 164 5.09 14.82 16.64
CA THR A 164 4.40 15.97 17.23
C THR A 164 3.87 15.53 18.60
N GLN A 165 4.17 16.28 19.65
CA GLN A 165 3.62 15.99 20.97
C GLN A 165 2.10 16.17 20.92
N LEU A 166 1.37 15.08 21.11
CA LEU A 166 -0.07 15.14 21.30
C LEU A 166 -0.31 15.61 22.74
N PRO A 167 -1.29 16.50 22.99
CA PRO A 167 -1.54 17.04 24.34
C PRO A 167 -2.01 16.00 25.37
N ILE A 168 -2.00 14.71 25.02
CA ILE A 168 -2.52 13.59 25.80
C ILE A 168 -1.38 12.64 26.27
N VAL A 169 -0.13 12.81 25.78
CA VAL A 169 1.06 12.08 26.25
C VAL A 169 2.30 12.95 26.27
#